data_AF-A0A1G5KRW3-F1
#
_entry.id   AF-A0A1G5KRW3-F1
#
_cell.length_a   1.000
_cell.length_b   1.000
_cell.length_c   1.000
_cell.angle_alpha   90.00
_cell.angle_beta   90.00
_cell.angle_gamma   90.00
#
_symmetry.space_group_name_H-M   'P 1'
#
loop_
_entity.id
_entity.type
_entity.pdbx_description
1 polymer ?
#
loop_
_entity_poly.entity_id
_entity_poly.type
_entity_poly.pdbx_seq_one_letter_code
_entity_poly.pdbx_strand_id
1 'polypeptide(L)' 'MAKAMVRRAISDEIPFGWVTADVGYGYSKGWRSELEPADVFHVMAATRHDTVVTRWAMDHPFHDLFPGLPRQKWKRRS' A
#
# COMPACT_ATOMS: atom_id res chain seq x y z
N MET A 1 7.46 -15.73 0.74
CA MET A 1 6.53 -16.63 1.46
C MET A 1 5.22 -15.92 1.81
N ALA A 2 5.25 -14.80 2.54
CA ALA A 2 4.02 -14.07 2.93
C ALA A 2 3.09 -13.71 1.75
N LYS A 3 3.62 -13.16 0.65
CA LYS A 3 2.82 -12.86 -0.56
C LYS A 3 2.09 -14.09 -1.11
N ALA A 4 2.73 -15.27 -1.07
CA ALA A 4 2.13 -16.50 -1.55
C ALA A 4 0.96 -16.97 -0.66
N MET A 5 1.06 -16.77 0.66
CA MET A 5 -0.04 -17.06 1.58
C MET A 5 -1.25 -16.15 1.32
N VAL A 6 -1.01 -14.86 1.11
CA VAL A 6 -2.09 -13.89 0.81
C VAL A 6 -2.73 -14.20 -0.54
N ARG A 7 -1.94 -14.48 -1.58
CA ARG A 7 -2.47 -14.90 -2.89
C ARG A 7 -3.33 -16.14 -2.78
N ARG A 8 -2.90 -17.12 -1.99
CA ARG A 8 -3.68 -18.33 -1.74
C ARG A 8 -4.98 -18.02 -0.98
N ALA A 9 -4.93 -17.19 0.06
CA ALA A 9 -6.13 -16.79 0.79
C ALA A 9 -7.16 -16.09 -0.11
N ILE A 10 -6.70 -15.24 -1.04
CA ILE A 10 -7.56 -14.60 -2.04
C ILE A 10 -8.15 -15.66 -3.00
N SER A 11 -7.32 -16.56 -3.52
CA SER A 11 -7.75 -17.59 -4.47
C SER A 11 -8.72 -18.61 -3.86
N ASP A 12 -8.53 -18.94 -2.59
CA ASP A 12 -9.35 -19.90 -1.84
C ASP A 12 -10.56 -19.20 -1.17
N GLU A 13 -10.81 -17.92 -1.48
CA GLU A 13 -11.88 -17.07 -0.93
C GLU A 13 -11.96 -17.08 0.60
N ILE A 14 -10.79 -17.21 1.25
CA ILE A 14 -10.71 -17.22 2.71
C ILE A 14 -11.03 -15.83 3.23
N PRO A 15 -11.99 -15.68 4.15
CA PRO A 15 -12.34 -14.37 4.69
C PRO A 15 -11.21 -13.82 5.57
N PHE A 16 -10.69 -12.65 5.20
CA PHE A 16 -9.79 -11.85 6.04
C PHE A 16 -10.08 -10.35 5.86
N GLY A 17 -9.86 -9.56 6.90
CA GLY A 17 -10.28 -8.15 6.89
C GLY A 17 -9.30 -7.18 6.23
N TRP A 18 -7.99 -7.40 6.40
CA TRP A 18 -6.95 -6.50 5.90
C TRP A 18 -5.56 -7.16 5.92
N VAL A 19 -4.65 -6.68 5.07
CA VAL A 19 -3.24 -7.07 5.05
C VAL A 19 -2.40 -5.97 5.66
N THR A 20 -1.53 -6.33 6.62
CA THR A 20 -0.47 -5.44 7.10
C THR A 20 0.87 -5.90 6.57
N ALA A 21 1.71 -4.95 6.15
CA ALA A 21 3.06 -5.28 5.70
C ALA A 21 4.08 -4.20 6.06
N ASP A 22 5.27 -4.63 6.46
CA ASP A 22 6.37 -3.75 6.83
C ASP A 22 7.07 -3.10 5.61
N VAL A 23 8.14 -2.36 5.89
CA VAL A 23 8.92 -1.60 4.90
C VAL A 23 9.50 -2.45 3.77
N GLY A 24 9.86 -3.71 4.04
CA GLY A 24 10.36 -4.65 3.04
C GLY A 24 9.32 -5.02 1.99
N TYR A 25 8.03 -4.85 2.32
CA TYR A 25 6.92 -5.03 1.40
C TYR A 25 6.39 -3.70 0.85
N GLY A 26 6.56 -2.59 1.58
CA GLY A 26 6.07 -1.27 1.18
C GLY A 26 6.76 -0.61 0.02
N TYR A 27 8.05 -0.83 -0.16
CA TYR A 27 8.73 -0.40 -1.39
C TYR A 27 8.27 -1.19 -2.62
N SER A 28 7.68 -2.37 -2.44
CA SER A 28 7.24 -3.23 -3.54
C SER A 28 5.96 -2.68 -4.16
N LYS A 29 6.09 -1.77 -5.14
CA LYS A 29 4.96 -1.28 -5.97
C LYS A 29 4.10 -2.41 -6.49
N GLY A 30 4.73 -3.46 -7.02
CA GLY A 30 4.02 -4.62 -7.56
C GLY A 30 3.09 -5.27 -6.53
N TRP A 31 3.43 -5.24 -5.24
CA TRP A 31 2.57 -5.81 -4.21
C TRP A 31 1.31 -4.97 -3.95
N ARG A 32 1.44 -3.63 -3.92
CA ARG A 32 0.26 -2.74 -3.85
C ARG A 32 -0.63 -2.91 -5.08
N SER A 33 -0.04 -2.95 -6.27
CA SER A 33 -0.75 -3.15 -7.53
C SER A 33 -1.38 -4.53 -7.68
N GLU A 34 -1.00 -5.52 -6.87
CA GLU A 34 -1.69 -6.82 -6.78
C GLU A 34 -2.89 -6.78 -5.83
N LEU A 35 -2.80 -6.04 -4.72
CA LEU A 35 -3.85 -5.94 -3.70
C LEU A 35 -4.98 -5.01 -4.11
N GLU A 36 -4.68 -3.91 -4.80
CA GLU A 36 -5.66 -2.91 -5.23
C GLU A 36 -6.73 -3.49 -6.19
N PRO A 37 -6.39 -4.24 -7.26
CA PRO A 37 -7.40 -4.86 -8.12
C PRO A 37 -8.14 -6.03 -7.46
N ALA A 38 -7.55 -6.64 -6.44
CA ALA A 38 -8.18 -7.71 -5.66
C ALA A 38 -9.14 -7.19 -4.58
N ASP A 39 -9.36 -5.86 -4.51
CA ASP A 39 -10.19 -5.18 -3.52
C ASP A 39 -9.81 -5.52 -2.06
N VAL A 40 -8.51 -5.70 -1.81
CA VAL A 40 -7.99 -6.04 -0.48
C VAL A 40 -7.55 -4.79 0.28
N PHE A 41 -8.24 -4.52 1.39
CA PHE A 41 -7.82 -3.49 2.34
C PHE A 41 -6.42 -3.78 2.88
N HIS A 42 -5.55 -2.78 2.89
CA HIS A 42 -4.19 -2.96 3.36
C HIS A 42 -3.60 -1.73 4.04
N VAL A 43 -2.68 -1.96 4.97
CA VAL A 43 -1.83 -0.95 5.58
C VAL A 43 -0.39 -1.37 5.40
N MET A 44 0.39 -0.54 4.73
CA MET A 44 1.74 -0.88 4.31
C MET A 44 2.71 0.25 4.68
N ALA A 45 3.78 -0.10 5.37
CA ALA A 45 4.81 0.87 5.71
C ALA A 45 5.66 1.18 4.48
N ALA A 46 5.60 2.41 3.96
CA ALA A 46 6.43 2.87 2.85
C ALA A 46 7.49 3.86 3.34
N THR A 47 8.62 3.95 2.64
CA THR A 47 9.60 5.02 2.90
C THR A 47 9.18 6.31 2.21
N ARG A 48 9.69 7.46 2.68
CA ARG A 48 9.41 8.78 2.10
C ARG A 48 9.81 8.93 0.62
N HIS A 49 10.75 8.11 0.16
CA HIS A 49 11.26 8.14 -1.21
C HIS A 49 10.56 7.12 -2.12
N ASP A 50 9.66 6.32 -1.55
CA ASP A 50 8.87 5.39 -2.33
C ASP A 50 7.91 6.18 -3.22
N THR A 51 7.45 5.51 -4.28
CA THR A 51 6.54 6.08 -5.27
C THR A 51 5.24 5.27 -5.28
N VAL A 52 4.15 5.95 -5.61
CA VAL A 52 2.80 5.39 -5.72
C VAL A 52 2.21 5.67 -7.09
N VAL A 53 1.33 4.79 -7.53
CA VAL A 53 0.45 5.06 -8.65
C VAL A 53 -0.65 5.98 -8.15
N THR A 54 -0.85 7.09 -8.86
CA THR A 54 -1.95 8.03 -8.65
C THR A 54 -2.71 8.18 -9.95
N ARG A 55 -3.89 8.79 -9.92
CA ARG A 55 -4.68 9.09 -11.13
C ARG A 55 -3.88 9.83 -12.21
N TRP A 56 -2.86 10.60 -11.82
CA TRP A 56 -2.15 11.53 -12.70
C TRP A 56 -0.70 11.12 -12.99
N ALA A 57 -0.16 10.15 -12.27
CA ALA A 57 1.23 9.71 -12.41
C ALA A 57 1.42 8.27 -11.92
N MET A 58 2.13 7.47 -12.71
CA MET A 58 2.48 6.07 -12.37
C MET A 58 3.52 5.99 -11.24
N ASP A 59 4.42 6.97 -11.17
CA ASP A 59 5.55 6.99 -10.23
C ASP A 59 5.58 8.29 -9.43
N HIS A 60 4.49 8.60 -8.71
CA HIS A 60 4.40 9.82 -7.90
C HIS A 60 5.13 9.64 -6.57
N PRO A 61 6.16 10.44 -6.22
CA PRO A 61 6.86 10.31 -4.94
C PRO A 61 5.93 10.60 -3.76
N PHE A 62 6.01 9.79 -2.70
CA PHE A 62 5.18 10.01 -1.51
C PHE A 62 5.36 11.40 -0.89
N HIS A 63 6.59 11.90 -0.87
CA HIS A 63 6.89 13.19 -0.23
C HIS A 63 6.20 14.38 -0.90
N ASP A 64 5.85 14.26 -2.18
CA ASP A 64 5.15 15.31 -2.94
C ASP A 64 3.63 15.30 -2.67
N LEU A 65 3.11 14.20 -2.13
CA LEU A 65 1.68 14.07 -1.83
C LEU A 65 1.29 14.72 -0.50
N PHE A 66 2.17 14.70 0.50
CA PHE A 66 1.85 15.20 1.85
C PHE A 66 1.41 16.68 1.90
N PRO A 67 2.02 17.62 1.14
CA PRO A 67 1.60 19.02 1.14
C PRO A 67 0.14 19.22 0.69
N GLY A 68 -0.37 18.35 -0.18
CA GLY A 68 -1.74 18.43 -0.70
C GLY A 68 -2.79 17.77 0.20
N LEU A 69 -2.39 17.05 1.25
CA LEU A 69 -3.34 16.34 2.12
C LEU A 69 -3.96 17.29 3.15
N PRO A 70 -5.28 17.19 3.40
CA PRO A 70 -5.92 17.95 4.47
C PRO A 70 -5.26 17.66 5.82
N ARG A 71 -4.80 18.69 6.54
CA ARG A 71 -4.11 18.57 7.85
C ARG A 71 -4.85 17.73 8.89
N GLN A 72 -6.17 17.56 8.75
CA GLN A 72 -6.98 16.74 9.65
C GLN A 72 -6.90 15.24 9.34
N LYS A 73 -6.54 14.86 8.12
CA LYS A 73 -6.46 13.47 7.65
C LYS A 73 -5.07 12.85 7.80
N TRP A 74 -4.06 13.65 8.11
CA TRP A 74 -2.69 13.16 8.29
C TRP A 74 -2.04 13.80 9.51
N LYS A 75 -1.27 13.00 10.26
CA LYS A 75 -0.47 13.46 11.39
C LYS A 75 0.92 12.85 11.30
N ARG A 76 1.93 13.70 11.13
CA ARG A 76 3.32 13.28 11.32
C ARG A 76 3.49 12.88 12.79
N ARG A 77 3.88 11.64 13.03
CA ARG A 77 4.33 11.21 14.37
C ARG A 77 5.78 11.64 14.53
N SER A 78 6.06 12.31 15.66
CA SER A 78 7.38 12.82 16.05
C SER A 78 8.37 11.69 16.28
#